data_AF-A0A3D2CN70-F1
#
_entry.id   AF-A0A3D2CN70-F1
#
_cell.length_a   1.000
_cell.length_b   1.000
_cell.length_c   1.000
_cell.angle_alpha   90.00
_cell.angle_beta   90.00
_cell.angle_gamma   90.00
#
_symmetry.space_group_name_H-M   'P 1'
#
loop_
_entity.id
_entity.type
_entity.pdbx_description
1 polymer ?
#
loop_
_entity_poly.entity_id
_entity_poly.type
_entity_poly.pdbx_seq_one_letter_code
_entity_poly.pdbx_strand_id
1 'polypeptide(L)'
;MAKKLRTRKHRVVLNRSAGGDAGISFFLIIIGLFMFIPMLYAVLQSLKPLDELWVFPPKFWVEHPTFDNFLDLFRLMNTSWVPFSRYIFNTVLISVAGTFGNLILASMAAYVLSKIKFPGRNIMFNLIVKSLMFHSTVGAITSFLIMSRLHFVDTYWAVIVPAWGSTLGLYLMKQFMDSSVSDAVLESARLDGASEFRTFFSIAMPMVKPAWLTMIVYSFQGLWNSGSSIYIYSEELKTFNYAIGQILAGGIVRAGAGAASTVVMMLVPITVFVITQSNIIETMSSSGMKD
;
A
#
# COMPACT_ATOMS: atom_id res chain seq x y z
N MET A 1 -26.35 -14.36 -52.52
CA MET A 1 -27.05 -13.16 -51.99
C MET A 1 -26.70 -13.03 -50.51
N ALA A 2 -25.61 -12.33 -50.16
CA ALA A 2 -25.11 -12.24 -48.78
C ALA A 2 -25.49 -10.89 -48.16
N LYS A 3 -26.38 -10.92 -47.16
CA LYS A 3 -26.91 -9.74 -46.47
C LYS A 3 -25.86 -9.23 -45.46
N LYS A 4 -25.12 -8.16 -45.80
CA LYS A 4 -24.18 -7.50 -44.88
C LYS A 4 -24.93 -7.02 -43.62
N LEU A 5 -24.61 -7.62 -42.47
CA LEU A 5 -25.05 -7.15 -41.16
C LEU A 5 -24.38 -5.80 -40.87
N ARG A 6 -25.17 -4.72 -40.87
CA ARG A 6 -24.75 -3.38 -40.44
C ARG A 6 -24.67 -3.36 -38.91
N THR A 7 -23.47 -3.46 -38.35
CA THR A 7 -23.24 -3.19 -36.92
C THR A 7 -23.30 -1.67 -36.71
N ARG A 8 -24.42 -1.17 -36.19
CA ARG A 8 -24.56 0.23 -35.77
C ARG A 8 -23.68 0.41 -34.52
N LYS A 9 -22.58 1.17 -34.63
CA LYS A 9 -21.81 1.62 -33.46
C LYS A 9 -22.72 2.51 -32.61
N HIS A 10 -23.36 1.95 -31.59
CA HIS A 10 -24.00 2.74 -30.54
C HIS A 10 -22.89 3.39 -29.72
N ARG A 11 -22.56 4.65 -30.03
CA ARG A 11 -21.80 5.49 -29.10
C ARG A 11 -22.74 5.77 -27.94
N VAL A 12 -22.49 5.18 -26.78
CA VAL A 12 -23.19 5.52 -25.54
C VAL A 12 -22.84 6.97 -25.22
N VAL A 13 -23.71 7.91 -25.61
CA VAL A 13 -23.57 9.30 -25.21
C VAL A 13 -24.13 9.39 -23.81
N LEU A 14 -23.24 9.30 -22.80
CA LEU A 14 -23.60 9.60 -21.43
C LEU A 14 -24.14 11.04 -21.41
N ASN A 15 -25.41 11.21 -21.05
CA ASN A 15 -26.07 12.51 -20.96
C ASN A 15 -25.55 13.27 -19.73
N ARG A 16 -24.30 13.73 -19.83
CA ARG A 16 -23.63 14.52 -18.80
C ARG A 16 -24.10 15.97 -18.92
N SER A 17 -24.88 16.42 -17.95
CA SER A 17 -25.20 17.84 -17.81
C SER A 17 -23.91 18.58 -17.46
N ALA A 18 -23.49 19.55 -18.29
CA ALA A 18 -22.29 20.35 -18.05
C ALA A 18 -22.31 21.04 -16.67
N GLY A 19 -23.51 21.39 -16.17
CA GLY A 19 -23.69 21.92 -14.82
C GLY A 19 -23.52 20.87 -13.72
N GLY A 20 -23.91 19.61 -13.99
CA GLY A 20 -23.68 18.49 -13.08
C GLY A 20 -22.19 18.15 -12.96
N ASP A 21 -21.47 18.08 -14.08
CA ASP A 21 -20.03 17.82 -14.09
C ASP A 21 -19.24 18.96 -13.40
N ALA A 22 -19.62 20.22 -13.63
CA ALA A 22 -19.01 21.36 -12.95
C ALA A 22 -19.27 21.34 -11.43
N GLY A 23 -20.50 21.02 -11.01
CA GLY A 23 -20.86 20.89 -9.60
C GLY A 23 -20.08 19.77 -8.90
N ILE A 24 -19.98 18.59 -9.54
CA ILE A 24 -19.21 17.46 -9.02
C ILE A 24 -17.72 17.83 -8.93
N SER A 25 -17.16 18.45 -9.97
CA SER A 25 -15.75 18.85 -9.99
C SER A 25 -15.42 19.85 -8.87
N PHE A 26 -16.28 20.86 -8.68
CA PHE A 26 -16.12 21.84 -7.62
C PHE A 26 -16.17 21.19 -6.23
N PHE A 27 -17.12 20.29 -6.01
CA PHE A 27 -17.23 19.54 -4.76
C PHE A 27 -16.01 18.67 -4.48
N LEU A 28 -15.50 17.96 -5.49
CA LEU A 28 -14.30 17.14 -5.38
C LEU A 28 -13.04 17.98 -5.08
N ILE A 29 -12.92 19.18 -5.65
CA ILE A 29 -11.82 20.11 -5.36
C ILE A 29 -11.85 20.55 -3.89
N ILE A 30 -13.04 20.89 -3.36
CA ILE A 30 -13.18 21.30 -1.96
C ILE A 30 -12.77 20.16 -1.01
N ILE A 31 -13.26 18.94 -1.27
CA ILE A 31 -12.88 17.77 -0.45
C ILE A 31 -11.39 17.48 -0.57
N GLY A 32 -10.82 17.57 -1.78
CA GLY A 32 -9.41 17.38 -2.03
C GLY A 32 -8.53 18.38 -1.25
N LEU A 33 -8.90 19.66 -1.27
CA LEU A 33 -8.23 20.70 -0.49
C LEU A 33 -8.33 20.42 1.01
N PHE A 34 -9.51 20.04 1.50
CA PHE A 34 -9.71 19.70 2.91
C PHE A 34 -8.84 18.51 3.35
N MET A 35 -8.73 17.45 2.53
CA MET A 35 -7.86 16.30 2.79
C MET A 35 -6.37 16.66 2.74
N PHE A 36 -5.99 17.71 2.01
CA PHE A 36 -4.60 18.17 1.91
C PHE A 36 -4.15 18.98 3.13
N ILE A 37 -5.06 19.57 3.89
CA ILE A 37 -4.74 20.44 5.05
C ILE A 37 -3.79 19.75 6.06
N PRO A 38 -4.02 18.50 6.51
CA PRO A 38 -3.11 17.85 7.46
C PRO A 38 -1.70 17.62 6.91
N MET A 39 -1.59 17.37 5.59
CA MET A 39 -0.31 17.19 4.92
C MET A 39 0.46 18.50 4.88
N LEU A 40 -0.23 19.58 4.48
CA LEU A 40 0.33 20.93 4.50
C LEU A 40 0.78 21.30 5.91
N TYR A 41 -0.04 21.02 6.92
CA TYR A 41 0.28 21.30 8.31
C TYR A 41 1.53 20.56 8.79
N ALA A 42 1.73 19.28 8.40
CA ALA A 42 2.94 18.54 8.73
C ALA A 42 4.20 19.16 8.11
N VAL A 43 4.10 19.62 6.85
CA VAL A 43 5.19 20.34 6.18
C VAL A 43 5.47 21.67 6.85
N LEU A 44 4.44 22.46 7.18
CA LEU A 44 4.61 23.74 7.88
C LEU A 44 5.26 23.54 9.25
N GLN A 45 4.83 22.55 10.04
CA GLN A 45 5.45 22.23 11.33
C GLN A 45 6.93 21.84 11.19
N SER A 46 7.32 21.16 10.10
CA SER A 46 8.73 20.82 9.88
C SER A 46 9.63 22.03 9.63
N LEU A 47 9.06 23.18 9.25
CA LEU A 47 9.78 24.42 8.97
C LEU A 47 9.72 25.44 10.13
N LYS A 48 8.93 25.17 11.18
CA LYS A 48 8.83 26.08 12.33
C LYS A 48 10.01 25.93 13.28
N PRO A 49 10.57 27.04 13.78
CA PRO A 49 11.55 26.98 14.86
C PRO A 49 10.86 26.48 16.15
N LEU A 50 11.67 25.93 17.06
CA LEU A 50 11.18 25.24 18.26
C LEU A 50 10.32 26.13 19.17
N ASP A 51 10.60 27.42 19.23
CA ASP A 51 9.82 28.41 19.98
C ASP A 51 8.42 28.58 19.39
N GLU A 52 8.30 28.68 18.06
CA GLU A 52 7.01 28.85 17.37
C GLU A 52 6.10 27.61 17.49
N LEU A 53 6.68 26.41 17.64
CA LEU A 53 5.92 25.15 17.83
C LEU A 53 5.06 25.15 19.11
N TRP A 54 5.43 25.93 20.13
CA TRP A 54 4.80 25.93 21.44
C TRP A 54 4.16 27.27 21.83
N VAL A 55 4.10 28.24 20.90
CA VAL A 55 3.38 29.50 21.12
C VAL A 55 1.87 29.24 21.24
N PHE A 56 1.23 29.87 22.22
CA PHE A 56 -0.22 29.88 22.38
C PHE A 56 -0.79 31.29 22.11
N PRO A 57 -1.80 31.44 21.24
CA PRO A 57 -2.49 30.38 20.48
C PRO A 57 -1.64 29.78 19.34
N PRO A 58 -1.80 28.48 19.01
CA PRO A 58 -1.04 27.84 17.94
C PRO A 58 -1.28 28.53 16.59
N LYS A 59 -0.21 29.01 15.96
CA LYS A 59 -0.28 29.63 14.63
C LYS A 59 -0.32 28.52 13.57
N PHE A 60 -1.21 28.65 12.58
CA PHE A 60 -1.25 27.69 11.48
C PHE A 60 -0.08 27.89 10.51
N TRP A 61 0.21 29.15 10.19
CA TRP A 61 1.29 29.55 9.30
C TRP A 61 2.62 29.64 10.04
N VAL A 62 3.72 29.54 9.28
CA VAL A 62 5.08 29.72 9.77
C VAL A 62 5.47 31.18 9.62
N GLU A 63 5.90 31.83 10.70
CA GLU A 63 6.38 33.22 10.64
C GLU A 63 7.86 33.29 10.25
N HIS A 64 8.67 32.39 10.79
CA HIS A 64 10.11 32.36 10.55
C HIS A 64 10.55 30.98 10.04
N PRO A 65 10.40 30.69 8.73
CA PRO A 65 10.75 29.38 8.20
C PRO A 65 12.25 29.09 8.33
N THR A 66 12.56 27.95 8.92
CA THR A 66 13.93 27.47 9.14
C THR A 66 14.09 26.03 8.65
N PHE A 67 15.30 25.67 8.24
CA PHE A 67 15.66 24.28 7.91
C PHE A 67 16.38 23.58 9.07
N ASP A 68 16.45 24.22 10.24
CA ASP A 68 17.19 23.73 11.40
C ASP A 68 16.66 22.38 11.87
N ASN A 69 15.35 22.16 11.82
CA ASN A 69 14.72 20.88 12.15
C ASN A 69 15.23 19.72 11.28
N PHE A 70 15.48 19.96 9.98
CA PHE A 70 16.04 18.97 9.08
C PHE A 70 17.53 18.75 9.38
N LEU A 71 18.28 19.82 9.64
CA LEU A 71 19.69 19.71 10.03
C LEU A 71 19.86 18.95 11.34
N ASP A 72 19.02 19.21 12.33
CA ASP A 72 19.02 18.52 13.61
C ASP A 72 18.58 17.06 13.46
N LEU A 73 17.61 16.77 12.59
CA LEU A 73 17.30 15.41 12.19
C LEU A 73 18.53 14.69 11.60
N PHE A 74 19.22 15.30 10.63
CA PHE A 74 20.43 14.73 10.04
C PHE A 74 21.58 14.55 11.06
N ARG A 75 21.74 15.49 12.00
CA ARG A 75 22.72 15.37 13.09
C ARG A 75 22.39 14.20 14.01
N LEU A 76 21.14 14.11 14.48
CA LEU A 76 20.65 13.01 15.31
C LEU A 76 20.84 11.65 14.61
N MET A 77 20.59 11.61 13.30
CA MET A 77 20.77 10.44 12.45
C MET A 77 22.24 10.03 12.30
N ASN A 78 23.19 10.98 12.27
CA ASN A 78 24.62 10.70 12.19
C ASN A 78 25.25 10.33 13.54
N THR A 79 24.70 10.84 14.66
CA THR A 79 25.21 10.55 16.02
C THR A 79 24.68 9.26 16.63
N SER A 80 23.76 8.58 15.95
CA SER A 80 23.13 7.34 16.42
C SER A 80 24.10 6.16 16.33
N TRP A 81 24.00 5.21 17.28
CA TRP A 81 24.84 3.99 17.32
C TRP A 81 24.73 3.17 16.03
N VAL A 82 23.53 3.08 15.45
CA VAL A 82 23.28 2.42 14.17
C VAL A 82 23.20 3.47 13.07
N PRO A 83 23.97 3.33 11.97
CA PRO A 83 23.90 4.25 10.85
C PRO A 83 22.49 4.33 10.26
N PHE A 84 22.05 5.55 9.94
CA PHE A 84 20.74 5.77 9.35
C PHE A 84 20.48 5.01 8.05
N SER A 85 21.52 4.87 7.23
CA SER A 85 21.47 4.09 5.98
C SER A 85 21.04 2.64 6.23
N ARG A 86 21.39 2.07 7.39
CA ARG A 86 20.99 0.72 7.78
C ARG A 86 19.50 0.65 8.09
N TYR A 87 18.95 1.64 8.80
CA TYR A 87 17.51 1.71 9.07
C TYR A 87 16.68 1.83 7.78
N ILE A 88 17.11 2.67 6.83
CA ILE A 88 16.46 2.76 5.52
C ILE A 88 16.57 1.42 4.79
N PHE A 89 17.76 0.82 4.75
CA PHE A 89 17.96 -0.46 4.08
C PHE A 89 17.04 -1.54 4.66
N ASN A 90 16.93 -1.63 5.98
CA ASN A 90 16.05 -2.58 6.66
C ASN A 90 14.59 -2.36 6.27
N THR A 91 14.11 -1.11 6.30
CA THR A 91 12.73 -0.79 5.91
C THR A 91 12.47 -1.08 4.44
N VAL A 92 13.38 -0.70 3.53
CA VAL A 92 13.24 -0.98 2.10
C VAL A 92 13.22 -2.49 1.87
N LEU A 93 14.14 -3.24 2.47
CA LEU A 93 14.22 -4.69 2.35
C LEU A 93 12.93 -5.36 2.83
N ILE A 94 12.47 -5.04 4.04
CA ILE A 94 11.25 -5.60 4.64
C ILE A 94 10.02 -5.25 3.81
N SER A 95 9.86 -3.97 3.42
CA SER A 95 8.69 -3.51 2.68
C SER A 95 8.65 -4.09 1.27
N VAL A 96 9.77 -4.08 0.54
CA VAL A 96 9.82 -4.63 -0.83
C VAL A 96 9.65 -6.14 -0.79
N ALA A 97 10.45 -6.87 -0.01
CA ALA A 97 10.37 -8.33 0.04
C ALA A 97 9.02 -8.82 0.58
N GLY A 98 8.47 -8.15 1.60
CA GLY A 98 7.16 -8.44 2.15
C GLY A 98 6.04 -8.19 1.14
N THR A 99 6.04 -7.05 0.46
CA THR A 99 5.02 -6.71 -0.54
C THR A 99 5.06 -7.61 -1.76
N PHE A 100 6.23 -7.86 -2.35
CA PHE A 100 6.33 -8.70 -3.54
C PHE A 100 6.03 -10.17 -3.23
N GLY A 101 6.51 -10.71 -2.10
CA GLY A 101 6.20 -12.09 -1.73
C GLY A 101 4.71 -12.27 -1.42
N ASN A 102 4.09 -11.31 -0.73
CA ASN A 102 2.64 -11.30 -0.52
C ASN A 102 1.90 -11.25 -1.87
N LEU A 103 2.30 -10.35 -2.78
CA LEU A 103 1.67 -10.24 -4.09
C LEU A 103 1.71 -11.55 -4.87
N ILE A 104 2.88 -12.17 -4.98
CA ILE A 104 3.05 -13.41 -5.75
C ILE A 104 2.24 -14.54 -5.12
N LEU A 105 2.37 -14.77 -3.82
CA LEU A 105 1.70 -15.88 -3.14
C LEU A 105 0.18 -15.68 -3.09
N ALA A 106 -0.28 -14.48 -2.76
CA ALA A 106 -1.70 -14.15 -2.72
C ALA A 106 -2.35 -14.22 -4.10
N SER A 107 -1.67 -13.72 -5.15
CA SER A 107 -2.20 -13.76 -6.52
C SER A 107 -2.27 -15.19 -7.08
N MET A 108 -1.26 -16.02 -6.82
CA MET A 108 -1.29 -17.44 -7.21
C MET A 108 -2.41 -18.19 -6.49
N ALA A 109 -2.54 -18.00 -5.16
CA ALA A 109 -3.62 -18.61 -4.38
C ALA A 109 -4.99 -18.13 -4.85
N ALA A 110 -5.14 -16.83 -5.11
CA ALA A 110 -6.35 -16.23 -5.65
C ALA A 110 -6.72 -16.78 -7.03
N TYR A 111 -5.75 -16.99 -7.93
CA TYR A 111 -5.99 -17.56 -9.25
C TYR A 111 -6.56 -18.97 -9.16
N VAL A 112 -5.97 -19.83 -8.34
CA VAL A 112 -6.47 -21.19 -8.11
C VAL A 112 -7.86 -21.15 -7.47
N LEU A 113 -8.07 -20.30 -6.46
CA LEU A 113 -9.36 -20.08 -5.78
C LEU A 113 -10.39 -19.29 -6.60
N SER A 114 -10.05 -18.81 -7.79
CA SER A 114 -10.95 -18.06 -8.69
C SER A 114 -11.28 -18.88 -9.94
N LYS A 115 -10.27 -19.48 -10.56
CA LYS A 115 -10.35 -20.03 -11.92
C LYS A 115 -10.24 -21.54 -12.01
N ILE A 116 -9.74 -22.19 -10.97
CA ILE A 116 -9.66 -23.65 -10.93
C ILE A 116 -10.84 -24.19 -10.11
N LYS A 117 -11.56 -25.16 -10.68
CA LYS A 117 -12.67 -25.85 -10.01
C LYS A 117 -12.09 -27.07 -9.29
N PHE A 118 -12.05 -27.02 -7.96
CA PHE A 118 -11.61 -28.13 -7.12
C PHE A 118 -12.51 -28.27 -5.88
N PRO A 119 -12.69 -29.48 -5.33
CA PRO A 119 -13.56 -29.70 -4.18
C PRO A 119 -13.03 -28.94 -2.95
N GLY A 120 -13.92 -28.27 -2.21
CA GLY A 120 -13.57 -27.53 -0.98
C GLY A 120 -13.12 -26.07 -1.18
N ARG A 121 -12.96 -25.59 -2.41
CA ARG A 121 -12.61 -24.20 -2.75
C ARG A 121 -13.45 -23.14 -2.00
N ASN A 122 -14.77 -23.32 -1.99
CA ASN A 122 -15.69 -22.37 -1.34
C ASN A 122 -15.52 -22.36 0.19
N ILE A 123 -15.23 -23.52 0.79
CA ILE A 123 -14.97 -23.62 2.23
C ILE A 123 -13.67 -22.90 2.57
N MET A 124 -12.60 -23.14 1.80
CA MET A 124 -11.33 -22.45 1.99
C MET A 124 -11.48 -20.92 1.85
N PHE A 125 -12.17 -20.45 0.82
CA PHE A 125 -12.39 -19.02 0.64
C PHE A 125 -13.24 -18.41 1.77
N ASN A 126 -14.29 -19.09 2.22
CA ASN A 126 -15.10 -18.62 3.35
C ASN A 126 -14.29 -18.58 4.65
N LEU A 127 -13.37 -19.51 4.86
CA LEU A 127 -12.48 -19.51 6.02
C LEU A 127 -11.50 -18.31 5.97
N ILE A 128 -10.93 -18.04 4.80
CA ILE A 128 -10.10 -16.85 4.55
C ILE A 128 -10.89 -15.58 4.88
N VAL A 129 -12.11 -15.43 4.36
CA VAL A 129 -12.96 -14.25 4.63
C VAL A 129 -13.25 -14.12 6.13
N LYS A 130 -13.58 -15.22 6.83
CA LYS A 130 -13.80 -15.19 8.28
C LYS A 130 -12.54 -14.78 9.06
N SER A 131 -11.36 -15.18 8.60
CA SER A 131 -10.09 -14.79 9.25
C SER A 131 -9.81 -13.28 9.16
N LEU A 132 -10.34 -12.58 8.15
CA LEU A 132 -10.24 -11.10 8.06
C LEU A 132 -10.98 -10.38 9.19
N MET A 133 -11.99 -11.02 9.77
CA MET A 133 -12.78 -10.45 10.86
C MET A 133 -12.07 -10.55 12.21
N PHE A 134 -10.95 -11.27 12.27
CA PHE A 134 -10.19 -11.45 13.50
C PHE A 134 -9.32 -10.24 13.82
N HIS A 135 -9.16 -9.92 15.10
CA HIS A 135 -8.37 -8.76 15.49
C HIS A 135 -6.88 -8.98 15.21
N SER A 136 -6.28 -8.04 14.46
CA SER A 136 -4.84 -8.00 14.15
C SER A 136 -3.91 -8.15 15.36
N THR A 137 -4.25 -7.56 16.52
CA THR A 137 -3.44 -7.66 17.76
C THR A 137 -3.33 -9.09 18.28
N VAL A 138 -4.42 -9.85 18.27
CA VAL A 138 -4.41 -11.26 18.69
C VAL A 138 -3.63 -12.12 17.69
N GLY A 139 -3.77 -11.79 16.39
CA GLY A 139 -2.98 -12.39 15.32
C GLY A 139 -1.48 -12.15 15.50
N ALA A 140 -1.07 -10.96 15.94
CA ALA A 140 0.33 -10.61 16.14
C ALA A 140 1.00 -11.47 17.24
N ILE A 141 0.32 -11.70 18.37
CA ILE A 141 0.85 -12.57 19.44
C ILE A 141 0.98 -14.02 18.96
N THR A 142 -0.04 -14.53 18.28
CA THR A 142 -0.01 -15.89 17.72
C THR A 142 1.13 -16.05 16.72
N SER A 143 1.31 -15.06 15.84
CA SER A 143 2.39 -15.04 14.86
C SER A 143 3.77 -14.96 15.53
N PHE A 144 3.92 -14.21 16.63
CA PHE A 144 5.15 -14.20 17.44
C PHE A 144 5.49 -15.58 18.01
N LEU A 145 4.51 -16.30 18.57
CA LEU A 145 4.73 -17.65 19.08
C LEU A 145 5.18 -18.61 17.97
N ILE A 146 4.62 -18.49 16.76
CA ILE A 146 5.01 -19.31 15.60
C ILE A 146 6.44 -18.96 15.17
N MET A 147 6.76 -17.68 14.98
CA MET A 147 8.11 -17.24 14.58
C MET A 147 9.17 -17.60 15.63
N SER A 148 8.81 -17.58 16.91
CA SER A 148 9.67 -18.03 18.01
C SER A 148 9.97 -19.52 17.92
N ARG A 149 8.95 -20.35 17.68
CA ARG A 149 9.13 -21.81 17.45
C ARG A 149 9.92 -22.13 16.19
N LEU A 150 9.84 -21.29 15.16
CA LEU A 150 10.62 -21.40 13.93
C LEU A 150 12.04 -20.85 14.04
N HIS A 151 12.43 -20.30 15.21
CA HIS A 151 13.72 -19.64 15.44
C HIS A 151 14.01 -18.48 14.48
N PHE A 152 12.96 -17.80 13.99
CA PHE A 152 13.10 -16.62 13.12
C PHE A 152 13.13 -15.30 13.90
N VAL A 153 12.84 -15.32 15.20
CA VAL A 153 12.91 -14.13 16.06
C VAL A 153 14.30 -13.50 15.97
N ASP A 154 14.32 -12.17 15.97
CA ASP A 154 15.50 -11.34 15.74
C ASP A 154 16.14 -11.51 14.35
N THR A 155 15.32 -11.73 13.32
CA THR A 155 15.72 -11.72 11.90
C THR A 155 14.71 -10.98 11.04
N TYR A 156 15.11 -10.56 9.84
CA TYR A 156 14.19 -9.94 8.86
C TYR A 156 13.02 -10.87 8.49
N TRP A 157 13.24 -12.19 8.51
CA TRP A 157 12.23 -13.18 8.14
C TRP A 157 11.03 -13.19 9.08
N ALA A 158 11.22 -12.87 10.37
CA ALA A 158 10.11 -12.82 11.32
C ALA A 158 9.09 -11.71 11.02
N VAL A 159 9.45 -10.71 10.20
CA VAL A 159 8.51 -9.69 9.71
C VAL A 159 8.02 -10.01 8.30
N ILE A 160 8.92 -10.48 7.42
CA ILE A 160 8.62 -10.74 6.01
C ILE A 160 7.66 -11.93 5.83
N VAL A 161 7.91 -13.05 6.51
CA VAL A 161 7.12 -14.28 6.32
C VAL A 161 5.65 -14.11 6.75
N PRO A 162 5.34 -13.50 7.92
CA PRO A 162 3.95 -13.20 8.25
C PRO A 162 3.28 -12.25 7.25
N ALA A 163 4.02 -11.29 6.68
CA ALA A 163 3.47 -10.35 5.70
C ALA A 163 3.03 -11.05 4.41
N TRP A 164 3.71 -12.14 4.01
CA TRP A 164 3.31 -12.96 2.87
C TRP A 164 1.99 -13.69 3.06
N GLY A 165 1.63 -13.98 4.31
CA GLY A 165 0.37 -14.63 4.68
C GLY A 165 -0.81 -13.67 4.79
N SER A 166 -0.71 -12.45 4.24
CA SER A 166 -1.78 -11.45 4.37
C SER A 166 -3.08 -11.90 3.69
N THR A 167 -4.09 -12.16 4.50
CA THR A 167 -5.42 -12.58 4.04
C THR A 167 -6.08 -11.52 3.14
N LEU A 168 -5.84 -10.23 3.41
CA LEU A 168 -6.47 -9.14 2.65
C LEU A 168 -6.00 -9.12 1.19
N GLY A 169 -4.71 -9.37 0.96
CA GLY A 169 -4.14 -9.46 -0.37
C GLY A 169 -4.81 -10.54 -1.22
N LEU A 170 -4.96 -11.73 -0.65
CA LEU A 170 -5.62 -12.86 -1.32
C LEU A 170 -7.08 -12.54 -1.62
N TYR A 171 -7.81 -12.02 -0.63
CA TYR A 171 -9.21 -11.63 -0.80
C TYR A 171 -9.38 -10.64 -1.95
N LEU A 172 -8.63 -9.53 -1.93
CA LEU A 172 -8.70 -8.51 -2.98
C LEU A 172 -8.35 -9.09 -4.35
N MET A 173 -7.23 -9.80 -4.47
CA MET A 173 -6.81 -10.39 -5.75
C MET A 173 -7.87 -11.34 -6.31
N LYS A 174 -8.51 -12.18 -5.49
CA LYS A 174 -9.58 -13.06 -5.95
C LYS A 174 -10.77 -12.27 -6.46
N GLN A 175 -11.22 -11.23 -5.76
CA GLN A 175 -12.40 -10.48 -6.19
C GLN A 175 -12.18 -9.81 -7.55
N PHE A 176 -10.97 -9.29 -7.79
CA PHE A 176 -10.60 -8.75 -9.09
C PHE A 176 -10.44 -9.83 -10.17
N MET A 177 -9.88 -11.00 -9.84
CA MET A 177 -9.78 -12.11 -10.79
C MET A 177 -11.16 -12.65 -11.19
N ASP A 178 -12.11 -12.73 -10.24
CA ASP A 178 -13.48 -13.12 -10.53
C ASP A 178 -14.20 -12.13 -11.45
N SER A 179 -13.98 -10.83 -11.26
CA SER A 179 -14.66 -9.79 -12.05
C SER A 179 -14.01 -9.50 -13.40
N SER A 180 -12.68 -9.54 -13.47
CA SER A 180 -11.94 -9.00 -14.62
C SER A 180 -11.44 -10.08 -15.58
N VAL A 181 -11.19 -11.30 -15.10
CA VAL A 181 -10.65 -12.38 -15.92
C VAL A 181 -11.81 -13.27 -16.36
N SER A 182 -12.15 -13.25 -17.65
CA SER A 182 -13.20 -14.12 -18.20
C SER A 182 -12.68 -15.55 -18.39
N ASP A 183 -13.51 -16.54 -18.03
CA ASP A 183 -13.18 -17.97 -18.20
C ASP A 183 -12.94 -18.33 -19.68
N ALA A 184 -13.65 -17.67 -20.61
CA ALA A 184 -13.49 -17.89 -22.05
C ALA A 184 -12.07 -17.55 -22.55
N VAL A 185 -11.43 -16.51 -21.98
CA VAL A 185 -10.05 -16.11 -22.33
C VAL A 185 -9.03 -17.14 -21.84
N LEU A 186 -9.31 -17.76 -20.69
CA LEU A 186 -8.45 -18.82 -20.14
C LEU A 186 -8.62 -20.13 -20.92
N GLU A 187 -9.84 -20.45 -21.34
CA GLU A 187 -10.13 -21.60 -22.20
C GLU A 187 -9.47 -21.47 -23.57
N SER A 188 -9.53 -20.28 -24.21
CA SER A 188 -8.82 -20.06 -25.48
C SER A 188 -7.31 -20.22 -25.34
N ALA A 189 -6.72 -19.71 -24.25
CA ALA A 189 -5.29 -19.88 -23.99
C ALA A 189 -4.88 -21.35 -23.82
N ARG A 190 -5.74 -22.17 -23.20
CA ARG A 190 -5.52 -23.62 -23.06
C ARG A 190 -5.63 -24.34 -24.41
N LEU A 191 -6.58 -23.94 -25.26
CA LEU A 191 -6.71 -24.46 -26.63
C LEU A 191 -5.46 -24.12 -27.47
N ASP A 192 -4.86 -22.96 -27.26
CA ASP A 192 -3.60 -22.54 -27.87
C ASP A 192 -2.35 -23.24 -27.28
N GLY A 193 -2.55 -24.18 -26.33
CA GLY A 193 -1.47 -24.97 -25.72
C GLY A 193 -0.65 -24.22 -24.67
N ALA A 194 -1.14 -23.09 -24.14
CA ALA A 194 -0.44 -22.38 -23.07
C ALA A 194 -0.47 -23.17 -21.74
N SER A 195 0.70 -23.36 -21.12
CA SER A 195 0.81 -23.92 -19.77
C SER A 195 0.13 -23.01 -18.74
N GLU A 196 -0.41 -23.56 -17.65
CA GLU A 196 -1.09 -22.78 -16.60
C GLU A 196 -0.23 -21.65 -16.01
N PHE A 197 1.08 -21.88 -15.81
CA PHE A 197 1.98 -20.81 -15.34
C PHE A 197 2.07 -19.64 -16.32
N ARG A 198 2.13 -19.93 -17.62
CA ARG A 198 2.11 -18.91 -18.68
C ARG A 198 0.76 -18.21 -18.75
N THR A 199 -0.34 -18.95 -18.64
CA THR A 199 -1.70 -18.38 -18.58
C THR A 199 -1.85 -17.42 -17.40
N PHE A 200 -1.33 -17.80 -16.24
CA PHE A 200 -1.34 -16.94 -15.05
C PHE A 200 -0.52 -15.66 -15.25
N PHE A 201 0.76 -15.76 -15.60
CA PHE A 201 1.65 -14.59 -15.67
C PHE A 201 1.41 -13.71 -16.90
N SER A 202 1.11 -14.29 -18.06
CA SER A 202 1.01 -13.56 -19.32
C SER A 202 -0.40 -13.12 -19.66
N ILE A 203 -1.44 -13.70 -19.04
CA ILE A 203 -2.84 -13.41 -19.39
C ILE A 203 -3.60 -12.91 -18.16
N ALA A 204 -3.71 -13.71 -17.11
CA ALA A 204 -4.52 -13.33 -15.95
C ALA A 204 -3.95 -12.10 -15.20
N MET A 205 -2.65 -12.09 -14.89
CA MET A 205 -2.01 -11.01 -14.13
C MET A 205 -2.06 -9.62 -14.80
N PRO A 206 -1.84 -9.48 -16.13
CA PRO A 206 -2.04 -8.22 -16.83
C PRO A 206 -3.49 -7.71 -16.79
N MET A 207 -4.47 -8.60 -16.86
CA MET A 207 -5.89 -8.22 -16.79
C MET A 207 -6.29 -7.66 -15.43
N VAL A 208 -5.64 -8.11 -14.34
CA VAL A 208 -5.85 -7.60 -12.99
C VAL A 208 -4.78 -6.58 -12.55
N LYS A 209 -4.15 -5.87 -13.52
CA LYS A 209 -3.18 -4.79 -13.25
C LYS A 209 -3.60 -3.79 -12.17
N PRO A 210 -4.79 -3.18 -12.21
CA PRO A 210 -5.21 -2.26 -11.15
C PRO A 210 -5.28 -2.92 -9.77
N ALA A 211 -5.61 -4.21 -9.69
CA ALA A 211 -5.72 -4.95 -8.43
C ALA A 211 -4.37 -5.11 -7.75
N TRP A 212 -3.37 -5.63 -8.47
CA TRP A 212 -2.06 -5.86 -7.88
C TRP A 212 -1.30 -4.57 -7.62
N LEU A 213 -1.52 -3.51 -8.41
CA LEU A 213 -0.99 -2.17 -8.11
C LEU A 213 -1.57 -1.60 -6.82
N THR A 214 -2.88 -1.74 -6.62
CA THR A 214 -3.55 -1.32 -5.38
C THR A 214 -3.01 -2.11 -4.18
N MET A 215 -2.81 -3.41 -4.36
CA MET A 215 -2.22 -4.27 -3.32
C MET A 215 -0.78 -3.87 -2.99
N ILE A 216 0.05 -3.52 -3.99
CA ILE A 216 1.41 -3.02 -3.77
C ILE A 216 1.39 -1.76 -2.93
N VAL A 217 0.57 -0.76 -3.30
CA VAL A 217 0.48 0.50 -2.55
C VAL A 217 0.10 0.24 -1.10
N TYR A 218 -0.96 -0.55 -0.87
CA TYR A 218 -1.45 -0.84 0.47
C TYR A 218 -0.44 -1.63 1.31
N SER A 219 0.11 -2.71 0.76
CA SER A 219 1.06 -3.56 1.48
C SER A 219 2.38 -2.83 1.75
N PHE A 220 2.88 -2.07 0.78
CA PHE A 220 4.13 -1.31 0.93
C PHE A 220 3.96 -0.21 1.98
N GLN A 221 2.85 0.54 1.92
CA GLN A 221 2.54 1.59 2.90
C GLN A 221 2.43 1.01 4.32
N GLY A 222 1.79 -0.16 4.48
CA GLY A 222 1.68 -0.83 5.77
C GLY A 222 3.03 -1.26 6.35
N LEU A 223 3.89 -1.87 5.52
CA LEU A 223 5.22 -2.33 5.95
C LEU A 223 6.20 -1.16 6.15
N TRP A 224 6.14 -0.13 5.31
CA TRP A 224 6.96 1.07 5.44
C TRP A 224 6.67 1.81 6.74
N ASN A 225 5.39 1.86 7.11
CA ASN A 225 4.93 2.45 8.36
C ASN A 225 4.96 1.45 9.54
N SER A 226 5.62 0.30 9.41
CA SER A 226 5.82 -0.60 10.56
C SER A 226 6.86 -0.01 11.52
N GLY A 227 6.39 0.40 12.69
CA GLY A 227 7.21 0.94 13.78
C GLY A 227 7.91 -0.16 14.58
N SER A 228 7.83 -0.07 15.91
CA SER A 228 8.40 -1.08 16.79
C SER A 228 7.83 -2.47 16.50
N SER A 229 8.71 -3.41 16.19
CA SER A 229 8.37 -4.80 15.92
C SER A 229 8.56 -5.63 17.18
N ILE A 230 7.56 -6.45 17.54
CA ILE A 230 7.69 -7.43 18.64
C ILE A 230 8.70 -8.54 18.32
N TYR A 231 9.11 -8.68 17.07
CA TYR A 231 9.99 -9.75 16.60
C TYR A 231 11.47 -9.39 16.60
N ILE A 232 11.82 -8.10 16.60
CA ILE A 232 13.19 -7.61 16.38
C ILE A 232 13.68 -6.92 17.65
N TYR A 233 14.79 -7.43 18.20
CA TYR A 233 15.40 -6.91 19.42
C TYR A 233 16.72 -6.18 19.10
N SER A 234 17.52 -6.73 18.20
CA SER A 234 18.79 -6.16 17.77
C SER A 234 18.60 -4.81 17.09
N GLU A 235 19.32 -3.79 17.57
CA GLU A 235 19.22 -2.41 17.09
C GLU A 235 19.49 -2.30 15.57
N GLU A 236 20.43 -3.10 15.06
CA GLU A 236 20.85 -3.09 13.67
C GLU A 236 19.81 -3.60 12.67
N LEU A 237 18.78 -4.29 13.16
CA LEU A 237 17.70 -4.87 12.36
C LEU A 237 16.42 -4.03 12.39
N LYS A 238 16.37 -3.00 13.25
CA LYS A 238 15.19 -2.17 13.41
C LYS A 238 14.92 -1.32 12.18
N THR A 239 13.67 -0.88 12.03
CA THR A 239 13.18 -0.14 10.87
C THR A 239 13.42 1.36 11.02
N PHE A 240 13.40 2.08 9.91
CA PHE A 240 13.41 3.54 9.88
C PHE A 240 12.28 4.17 10.71
N ASN A 241 11.06 3.64 10.65
CA ASN A 241 9.96 4.15 11.47
C ASN A 241 10.24 3.97 12.97
N TYR A 242 10.88 2.87 13.39
CA TYR A 242 11.31 2.72 14.78
C TYR A 242 12.25 3.87 15.21
N ALA A 243 13.26 4.18 14.38
CA ALA A 243 14.19 5.27 14.66
C ALA A 243 13.48 6.63 14.77
N ILE A 244 12.52 6.90 13.87
CA ILE A 244 11.67 8.10 13.96
C ILE A 244 10.84 8.13 15.25
N GLY A 245 10.27 6.99 15.64
CA GLY A 245 9.55 6.84 16.91
C GLY A 245 10.40 7.22 18.12
N GLN A 246 11.70 6.89 18.11
CA GLN A 246 12.64 7.28 19.18
C GLN A 246 12.95 8.79 19.17
N ILE A 247 12.97 9.43 18.01
CA ILE A 247 13.12 10.89 17.90
C ILE A 247 11.90 11.59 18.50
N LEU A 248 10.69 11.13 18.14
CA LEU A 248 9.43 11.64 18.67
C LEU A 248 9.31 11.44 20.20
N ALA A 249 9.83 10.32 20.71
CA ALA A 249 9.86 10.03 22.15
C ALA A 249 10.83 10.94 22.93
N GLY A 250 11.73 11.68 22.26
CA GLY A 250 12.68 12.59 22.91
C GLY A 250 12.08 13.88 23.45
N GLY A 251 10.76 14.06 23.39
CA GLY A 251 10.02 15.15 24.01
C GLY A 251 10.17 16.50 23.29
N ILE A 252 9.91 17.58 24.03
CA ILE A 252 9.78 18.96 23.52
C ILE A 252 11.01 19.40 22.73
N VAL A 253 12.21 19.05 23.19
CA VAL A 253 13.49 19.43 22.56
C VAL A 253 13.63 18.83 21.16
N ARG A 254 12.99 17.68 20.88
CA ARG A 254 13.04 17.01 19.58
C ARG A 254 11.77 17.21 18.75
N ALA A 255 10.84 18.06 19.19
CA ALA A 255 9.57 18.26 18.50
C ALA A 255 9.75 18.71 17.04
N GLY A 256 10.69 19.63 16.79
CA GLY A 256 11.04 20.09 15.45
C GLY A 256 11.62 18.98 14.56
N ALA A 257 12.63 18.25 15.06
CA ALA A 257 13.18 17.08 14.36
C ALA A 257 12.13 15.98 14.12
N GLY A 258 11.19 15.80 15.05
CA GLY A 258 10.05 14.90 14.91
C GLY A 258 9.08 15.31 13.79
N ALA A 259 8.81 16.60 13.65
CA ALA A 259 8.01 17.13 12.54
C ALA A 259 8.71 16.90 11.18
N ALA A 260 10.01 17.19 11.08
CA ALA A 260 10.81 16.89 9.89
C ALA A 260 10.82 15.39 9.55
N SER A 261 10.92 14.54 10.57
CA SER A 261 10.88 13.08 10.41
C SER A 261 9.56 12.58 9.81
N THR A 262 8.45 13.19 10.23
CA THR A 262 7.10 12.86 9.74
C THR A 262 6.97 13.17 8.25
N VAL A 263 7.54 14.29 7.79
CA VAL A 263 7.58 14.65 6.36
C VAL A 263 8.37 13.62 5.55
N VAL A 264 9.56 13.21 6.03
CA VAL A 264 10.38 12.20 5.37
C VAL A 264 9.64 10.85 5.29
N MET A 265 8.98 10.44 6.37
CA MET A 265 8.19 9.20 6.40
C MET A 265 7.02 9.22 5.41
N MET A 266 6.36 10.37 5.26
CA MET A 266 5.21 10.52 4.37
C MET A 266 5.60 10.57 2.88
N LEU A 267 6.77 11.11 2.57
CA LEU A 267 7.24 11.34 1.20
C LEU A 267 7.31 10.03 0.39
N VAL A 268 7.83 8.95 0.98
CA VAL A 268 8.05 7.69 0.26
C VAL A 268 6.74 7.01 -0.16
N PRO A 269 5.75 6.77 0.72
CA PRO A 269 4.45 6.22 0.31
C PRO A 269 3.71 7.10 -0.70
N ILE A 270 3.78 8.44 -0.57
CA ILE A 270 3.17 9.36 -1.55
C ILE A 270 3.81 9.17 -2.92
N THR A 271 5.14 9.08 -2.98
CA THR A 271 5.86 8.91 -4.25
C THR A 271 5.47 7.60 -4.93
N VAL A 272 5.40 6.51 -4.16
CA VAL A 272 4.93 5.20 -4.65
C VAL A 272 3.49 5.29 -5.16
N PHE A 273 2.61 5.97 -4.42
CA PHE A 273 1.22 6.18 -4.83
C PHE A 273 1.13 6.97 -6.14
N VAL A 274 1.80 8.12 -6.26
CA VAL A 274 1.77 8.98 -7.46
C VAL A 274 2.27 8.23 -8.71
N ILE A 275 3.36 7.46 -8.59
CA ILE A 275 3.89 6.63 -9.69
C ILE A 275 2.88 5.55 -10.10
N THR A 276 2.13 5.01 -9.13
CA THR A 276 1.20 3.90 -9.35
C THR A 276 -0.18 4.35 -9.81
N GLN A 277 -0.61 5.56 -9.43
CA GLN A 277 -1.97 6.07 -9.60
C GLN A 277 -2.42 6.16 -11.08
N SER A 278 -1.55 6.63 -11.98
CA SER A 278 -1.88 6.76 -13.41
C SER A 278 -2.31 5.42 -14.02
N ASN A 279 -1.60 4.34 -13.69
CA ASN A 279 -1.89 2.99 -14.14
C ASN A 279 -3.22 2.42 -13.57
N ILE A 280 -3.60 2.82 -12.35
CA ILE A 280 -4.86 2.41 -11.72
C ILE A 280 -6.04 3.07 -12.43
N ILE A 281 -5.94 4.38 -12.72
CA ILE A 281 -7.03 5.17 -13.31
C ILE A 281 -7.33 4.73 -14.76
N GLU A 282 -6.30 4.51 -15.57
CA GLU A 282 -6.46 4.10 -16.97
C GLU A 282 -7.26 2.79 -17.11
N THR A 283 -7.06 1.84 -16.19
CA THR A 283 -7.65 0.50 -16.25
C THR A 283 -9.02 0.41 -15.56
N MET A 284 -9.30 1.21 -14.53
CA MET A 284 -10.66 1.33 -13.98
C MET A 284 -11.63 1.94 -14.98
N SER A 285 -11.15 2.83 -15.86
CA SER A 285 -11.99 3.46 -16.90
C SER A 285 -12.50 2.45 -17.94
N SER A 286 -11.75 1.40 -18.26
CA SER A 286 -12.18 0.35 -19.19
C SER A 286 -13.11 -0.68 -18.56
N SER A 287 -12.98 -0.95 -17.25
CA SER A 287 -13.85 -1.90 -16.52
C SER A 287 -15.26 -1.34 -16.26
N GLY A 288 -15.45 -0.02 -16.35
CA GLY A 288 -16.76 0.63 -16.22
C GLY A 288 -17.60 0.61 -17.50
N MET A 289 -17.06 0.15 -18.63
CA MET A 289 -17.83 -0.11 -19.83
C MET A 289 -18.56 -1.44 -19.66
N LYS A 290 -19.77 -1.37 -19.10
CA LYS A 290 -20.74 -2.46 -19.20
C LYS A 290 -20.95 -2.82 -20.66
N ASP A 291 -20.79 -4.10 -21.00
CA ASP A 291 -21.45 -4.70 -22.17
C ASP A 291 -22.98 -4.59 -22.04
#